data_AF-A0A8A7KED2-F1
#
_entry.id   AF-A0A8A7KED2-F1
#
_cell.length_a   1.000
_cell.length_b   1.000
_cell.length_c   1.000
_cell.angle_alpha   90.00
_cell.angle_beta   90.00
_cell.angle_gamma   90.00
#
_symmetry.space_group_name_H-M   'P 1'
#
loop_
_entity.id
_entity.type
_entity.pdbx_description
1 polymer ?
#
loop_
_entity_poly.entity_id
_entity_poly.type
_entity_poly.pdbx_seq_one_letter_code
_entity_poly.pdbx_strand_id
1 'polypeptide(L)'
;MIRKQIYLDETMITQIRKIAVDKNISQSEVIRRSLFEYIKNEQVKGKIKDPLQELLGIVDLPLADGSENHDDYIYGGKNNA
;
A
#
# COMPACT_ATOMS: atom_id res chain seq x y z
N MET A 1 -8.65 11.46 -16.51
CA MET A 1 -8.78 9.98 -16.48
C MET A 1 -8.42 9.43 -17.84
N ILE A 2 -7.81 8.24 -17.90
CA ILE A 2 -7.48 7.54 -19.16
C ILE A 2 -8.66 6.64 -19.54
N ARG A 3 -9.09 6.67 -20.82
CA ARG A 3 -10.16 5.79 -21.32
C ARG A 3 -9.59 4.40 -21.59
N LYS A 4 -10.24 3.36 -21.06
CA LYS A 4 -9.91 1.96 -21.33
C LYS A 4 -11.17 1.21 -21.77
N GLN A 5 -11.04 0.37 -22.80
CA GLN A 5 -12.07 -0.57 -23.23
C GLN A 5 -11.78 -1.94 -22.61
N ILE A 6 -12.82 -2.61 -22.12
CA ILE A 6 -12.73 -3.94 -21.50
C ILE A 6 -13.91 -4.78 -22.00
N TYR A 7 -13.70 -6.08 -22.12
CA TYR A 7 -14.75 -7.04 -22.43
C TYR A 7 -15.37 -7.53 -21.12
N LEU A 8 -16.70 -7.52 -21.06
CA LEU A 8 -17.49 -8.03 -19.94
C LEU A 8 -18.54 -8.96 -20.51
N ASP A 9 -18.80 -10.06 -19.82
CA ASP A 9 -19.91 -10.94 -20.18
C ASP A 9 -21.28 -10.33 -19.80
N GLU A 10 -22.35 -10.89 -20.36
CA GLU A 10 -23.71 -10.42 -20.14
C GLU A 10 -24.15 -10.55 -18.67
N THR A 11 -23.67 -11.58 -17.97
CA THR A 11 -24.01 -11.84 -16.58
C THR A 11 -23.41 -10.74 -15.69
N MET A 12 -22.17 -10.34 -15.96
CA MET A 12 -21.43 -9.31 -15.25
C MET A 12 -22.05 -7.93 -15.50
N ILE A 13 -22.45 -7.62 -16.74
CA ILE A 13 -23.20 -6.39 -17.05
C ILE A 13 -24.51 -6.32 -16.25
N THR A 14 -25.24 -7.44 -16.19
CA THR A 14 -26.50 -7.53 -15.45
C THR A 14 -26.29 -7.30 -13.95
N GLN A 15 -25.26 -7.91 -13.37
CA GLN A 15 -24.90 -7.73 -11.96
C GLN A 15 -24.45 -6.30 -11.65
N ILE A 16 -23.59 -5.71 -12.48
CA ILE A 16 -23.12 -4.32 -12.32
C ILE A 16 -24.31 -3.37 -12.37
N ARG A 17 -25.24 -3.57 -13.31
CA ARG A 17 -26.47 -2.75 -13.40
C ARG A 17 -27.31 -2.86 -12.13
N LYS A 18 -27.53 -4.07 -11.62
CA LYS A 18 -28.30 -4.29 -10.39
C LYS A 18 -27.67 -3.54 -9.22
N ILE A 19 -26.37 -3.70 -9.00
CA ILE A 19 -25.63 -3.02 -7.93
C ILE A 19 -25.69 -1.49 -8.08
N ALA A 20 -25.59 -0.98 -9.31
CA ALA A 20 -25.66 0.44 -9.61
C ALA A 20 -27.03 1.03 -9.23
N VAL A 21 -28.12 0.33 -9.55
CA VAL A 21 -29.49 0.73 -9.15
C VAL A 21 -29.65 0.66 -7.64
N ASP A 22 -29.28 -0.46 -7.02
CA ASP A 22 -29.45 -0.68 -5.58
C ASP A 22 -28.70 0.37 -4.74
N LYS A 23 -27.53 0.81 -5.23
CA LYS A 23 -26.68 1.81 -4.55
C LYS A 23 -26.89 3.25 -5.05
N ASN A 24 -27.77 3.46 -6.03
CA ASN A 24 -28.01 4.75 -6.68
C ASN A 24 -26.71 5.45 -7.16
N ILE A 25 -25.84 4.71 -7.85
CA ILE A 25 -24.58 5.22 -8.42
C ILE A 25 -24.42 4.75 -9.87
N SER A 26 -23.52 5.39 -10.62
CA SER A 26 -23.23 4.97 -11.99
C SER A 26 -22.55 3.59 -12.05
N GLN A 27 -22.80 2.82 -13.12
CA GLN A 27 -22.09 1.56 -13.37
C GLN A 27 -20.57 1.75 -13.44
N SER A 28 -20.11 2.86 -14.00
CA SER A 28 -18.68 3.19 -14.04
C SER A 28 -18.08 3.38 -12.63
N GLU A 29 -18.86 3.89 -11.69
CA GLU A 29 -18.43 4.03 -10.30
C GLU A 29 -18.34 2.68 -9.60
N VAL A 30 -19.30 1.78 -9.84
CA VAL A 30 -19.23 0.39 -9.37
C VAL A 30 -17.96 -0.28 -9.88
N ILE A 31 -17.68 -0.20 -11.19
CA ILE A 31 -16.48 -0.79 -11.81
C ILE A 31 -15.20 -0.21 -11.19
N ARG A 32 -15.13 1.12 -11.04
CA ARG A 32 -13.96 1.78 -10.44
C ARG A 32 -13.68 1.31 -9.02
N ARG A 33 -14.72 1.25 -8.16
CA ARG A 33 -14.57 0.80 -6.76
C ARG A 33 -14.15 -0.65 -6.70
N SER A 34 -14.75 -1.52 -7.50
CA SER A 34 -14.39 -2.93 -7.56
C SER A 34 -12.94 -3.14 -8.01
N LEU A 35 -12.50 -2.43 -9.06
CA LEU A 35 -11.10 -2.48 -9.51
C LEU A 35 -10.13 -1.94 -8.46
N PHE A 36 -10.49 -0.85 -7.77
CA PHE A 36 -9.68 -0.27 -6.72
C PHE A 36 -9.47 -1.26 -5.56
N GLU A 37 -10.56 -1.87 -5.06
CA GLU A 37 -10.49 -2.87 -4.00
C GLU A 37 -9.72 -4.12 -4.44
N TYR A 38 -9.90 -4.58 -5.69
CA TYR A 38 -9.13 -5.71 -6.22
C TYR A 38 -7.63 -5.39 -6.25
N ILE A 39 -7.22 -4.25 -6.82
CA ILE A 39 -5.81 -3.84 -6.89
C ILE A 39 -5.22 -3.70 -5.49
N LYS A 40 -5.95 -3.06 -4.56
CA LYS A 40 -5.52 -2.92 -3.17
C LYS A 40 -5.30 -4.29 -2.52
N ASN A 41 -6.24 -5.22 -2.68
CA ASN A 41 -6.12 -6.56 -2.11
C ASN A 41 -4.97 -7.35 -2.74
N GLU A 42 -4.76 -7.25 -4.06
CA GLU A 42 -3.64 -7.90 -4.74
C GLU A 42 -2.29 -7.26 -4.37
N GLN A 43 -2.23 -5.96 -4.12
CA GLN A 43 -1.04 -5.30 -3.58
C GLN A 43 -0.76 -5.72 -2.14
N VAL A 44 -1.78 -5.94 -1.32
CA VAL A 44 -1.64 -6.47 0.04
C VAL A 44 -1.19 -7.94 0.04
N LYS A 45 -1.68 -8.75 -0.91
CA LYS A 45 -1.26 -10.17 -1.06
C LYS A 45 0.12 -10.32 -1.72
N GLY A 46 0.41 -9.48 -2.71
CA GLY A 46 1.66 -9.47 -3.49
C GLY A 46 2.81 -8.75 -2.77
N LYS A 47 2.50 -7.90 -1.79
CA LYS A 47 3.37 -7.74 -0.63
C LYS A 47 3.36 -9.06 0.12
N ILE A 48 4.27 -9.95 -0.26
CA ILE A 48 5.09 -10.58 0.77
C ILE A 48 5.46 -9.42 1.67
N LYS A 49 4.87 -9.35 2.87
CA LYS A 49 5.34 -8.45 3.92
C LYS A 49 6.80 -8.81 4.03
N ASP A 50 7.68 -8.04 3.40
CA ASP A 50 9.10 -8.21 3.60
C ASP A 50 9.28 -7.91 5.09
N PRO A 51 9.60 -8.91 5.93
CA PRO A 51 9.71 -8.68 7.35
C PRO A 51 10.73 -7.58 7.65
N LEU A 52 11.70 -7.36 6.74
CA LEU A 52 12.69 -6.30 6.82
C LEU A 52 12.09 -4.91 6.58
N GLN A 53 10.99 -4.81 5.83
CA GLN A 53 10.29 -3.54 5.62
C GLN A 53 9.50 -3.09 6.86
N GLU A 54 9.09 -4.02 7.73
CA GLU A 54 8.56 -3.69 9.06
C GLU A 54 9.65 -3.24 10.04
N LEU A 55 10.93 -3.58 9.79
CA LEU A 55 12.08 -3.12 10.59
C LEU A 55 12.50 -1.69 10.28
N LEU A 56 12.16 -1.17 9.08
CA LEU A 56 12.47 0.20 8.69
C LEU A 56 11.68 1.19 9.56
N GLY A 57 12.37 1.90 10.45
CA GLY A 57 11.78 2.91 11.32
C GLY A 57 11.31 2.41 12.68
N ILE A 58 11.66 1.18 13.10
CA ILE A 58 11.45 0.72 14.49
C ILE A 58 12.25 1.57 15.49
N VAL A 59 13.39 2.08 15.05
CA VAL A 59 14.30 2.86 15.88
C VAL A 59 14.21 4.32 15.46
N ASP A 60 13.56 5.13 16.29
CA ASP A 60 13.48 6.59 16.15
C ASP A 60 14.45 7.21 17.17
N LEU A 61 15.76 7.04 16.91
CA LEU A 61 16.81 7.70 17.67
C LEU A 61 17.07 9.08 17.04
N PRO A 62 17.21 10.15 17.83
CA PRO A 62 17.50 11.50 17.32
C PRO A 62 18.94 11.65 16.76
N LEU A 63 19.60 10.54 16.41
CA LEU A 63 20.97 10.48 15.92
C LEU A 63 20.96 10.36 14.39
N ALA A 64 21.21 11.47 13.70
CA ALA A 64 21.19 11.53 12.23
C ALA A 64 22.35 10.73 11.59
N ASP A 65 23.42 10.49 12.33
CA ASP A 65 24.66 9.80 11.91
C ASP A 65 24.95 8.55 12.75
N GLY A 66 23.92 8.03 13.42
CA GLY A 66 24.06 6.88 14.31
C GLY A 66 24.62 5.62 13.62
N SER A 67 24.49 5.48 12.30
CA SER A 67 25.11 4.38 11.55
C SER A 67 26.62 4.57 11.35
N GLU A 68 27.09 5.81 11.24
CA GLU A 68 28.48 6.15 10.95
C GLU A 68 29.31 6.27 12.23
N ASN A 69 28.74 6.89 13.28
CA ASN A 69 29.41 7.19 14.54
C ASN A 69 28.91 6.32 15.72
N HIS A 70 28.38 5.13 15.44
CA HIS A 70 27.80 4.23 16.46
C HIS A 70 28.77 3.94 17.60
N ASP A 71 30.06 3.71 17.29
CA ASP A 71 31.07 3.40 18.31
C ASP A 71 31.26 4.53 19.31
N ASP A 72 31.21 5.79 18.87
CA ASP A 72 31.36 6.94 19.74
C ASP A 72 30.15 7.11 20.66
N TYR A 73 28.93 6.86 20.16
CA TYR A 73 27.70 6.92 20.95
C TYR A 73 27.55 5.74 21.93
N ILE A 74 28.00 4.54 21.56
CA ILE A 74 27.86 3.34 22.37
C ILE A 74 28.98 3.25 23.42
N TYR A 75 30.21 3.59 23.04
CA TYR A 75 31.40 3.38 23.87
C TYR A 75 32.04 4.67 24.38
N GLY A 76 31.49 5.84 24.04
CA GLY A 76 31.99 7.13 24.53
C GLY A 76 33.34 7.48 23.92
N GLY A 77 33.36 7.67 22.60
CA GLY A 77 34.54 8.01 21.80
C GLY A 77 35.38 9.13 22.43
N LYS A 78 36.52 8.74 23.00
CA LYS A 78 37.57 9.59 23.60
C LYS A 78 37.08 10.60 24.65
N ASN A 79 36.70 10.09 25.81
CA ASN A 79 37.01 10.77 27.08
C ASN A 79 37.58 9.75 28.05
N ASN A 80 38.87 9.42 27.91
CA ASN A 80 39.73 8.95 28.99
C ASN A 80 41.21 9.08 28.60
N ALA A 81 41.86 10.05 29.23
CA ALA A 81 43.31 10.29 29.40
C ALA A 81 44.19 10.53 28.17
#